data_AF-A0AAJ3HGF3-F1
#
_entry.id   AF-A0AAJ3HGF3-F1
#
_cell.length_a   1.000
_cell.length_b   1.000
_cell.length_c   1.000
_cell.angle_alpha   90.00
_cell.angle_beta   90.00
_cell.angle_gamma   90.00
#
_symmetry.space_group_name_H-M   'P 1'
#
loop_
_entity.id
_entity.type
_entity.pdbx_description
1 polymer ?
#
loop_
_entity_poly.entity_id
_entity_poly.type
_entity_poly.pdbx_seq_one_letter_code
_entity_poly.pdbx_strand_id
1 'polypeptide(L)'
;MQKYILTTLLLACATTAGADNFRPQKLALIHSLYVPYQNGNTIHAHPERHFSADLQAVYQEDKQHTPPNEVGCIDYDPIIAGQDWDQASLNRTLNIRPLANGRIEAVFQQFPGDFSATQVQFVLQCSPNGRCLVDDIYSATPGHHLVSFKRSVRRCISEMTKQH
;
A
#
# COMPACT_ATOMS: atom_id res chain seq x y z
N MET A 1 67.68 -17.33 -3.22
CA MET A 1 66.52 -16.92 -4.05
C MET A 1 65.30 -16.87 -3.14
N GLN A 2 64.83 -15.67 -2.86
CA GLN A 2 63.95 -15.35 -1.73
C GLN A 2 62.48 -15.54 -2.16
N LYS A 3 61.77 -16.43 -1.45
CA LYS A 3 60.35 -16.72 -1.66
C LYS A 3 59.51 -15.57 -1.09
N TYR A 4 58.75 -14.88 -1.94
CA TYR A 4 57.74 -13.93 -1.50
C TYR A 4 56.38 -14.64 -1.46
N ILE A 5 55.84 -14.79 -0.25
CA ILE A 5 54.46 -15.22 -0.02
C ILE A 5 53.61 -13.94 -0.04
N LEU A 6 52.79 -13.76 -1.08
CA LEU A 6 51.76 -12.73 -1.12
C LEU A 6 50.53 -13.23 -0.36
N THR A 7 50.25 -12.61 0.79
CA THR A 7 49.02 -12.85 1.55
C THR A 7 47.97 -11.82 1.11
N THR A 8 47.04 -12.23 0.24
CA THR A 8 45.86 -11.43 -0.13
C THR A 8 44.80 -11.54 0.97
N LEU A 9 44.57 -10.44 1.68
CA LEU A 9 43.50 -10.29 2.67
C LEU A 9 42.17 -10.04 1.94
N LEU A 10 41.32 -11.06 1.81
CA LEU A 10 39.94 -10.89 1.33
C LEU A 10 39.12 -10.19 2.42
N LEU A 11 38.82 -8.90 2.22
CA LEU A 11 37.84 -8.18 3.02
C LEU A 11 36.43 -8.59 2.55
N ALA A 12 35.82 -9.55 3.24
CA ALA A 12 34.43 -9.92 3.02
C ALA A 12 33.52 -8.79 3.51
N CYS A 13 33.02 -7.94 2.60
CA CYS A 13 31.90 -7.06 2.89
C CYS A 13 30.65 -7.93 3.12
N ALA A 14 30.41 -8.31 4.38
CA ALA A 14 29.10 -8.80 4.79
C ALA A 14 28.11 -7.65 4.68
N THR A 15 27.40 -7.57 3.56
CA THR A 15 26.21 -6.72 3.44
C THR A 15 25.17 -7.29 4.40
N THR A 16 25.03 -6.69 5.58
CA THR A 16 23.86 -6.94 6.42
C THR A 16 22.67 -6.48 5.60
N ALA A 17 21.80 -7.42 5.23
CA ALA A 17 20.48 -7.08 4.73
C ALA A 17 19.84 -6.18 5.80
N GLY A 18 19.73 -4.88 5.52
CA GLY A 18 19.28 -3.89 6.49
C GLY A 18 17.90 -4.29 6.98
N ALA A 19 17.78 -4.61 8.27
CA ALA A 19 16.50 -4.84 8.89
C ALA A 19 15.66 -3.55 8.74
N ASP A 20 14.42 -3.69 8.26
CA ASP A 20 13.47 -2.57 8.21
C ASP A 20 13.12 -2.16 9.64
N ASN A 21 13.88 -1.22 10.20
CA ASN A 21 13.77 -0.77 11.58
C ASN A 21 12.39 -0.16 11.89
N PHE A 22 11.61 0.21 10.88
CA PHE A 22 10.26 0.75 11.04
C PHE A 22 9.16 -0.32 10.94
N ARG A 23 9.50 -1.58 10.70
CA ARG A 23 8.54 -2.68 10.51
C ARG A 23 7.43 -2.74 11.58
N PRO A 24 7.72 -2.64 12.89
CA PRO A 24 6.65 -2.65 13.90
C PRO A 24 5.68 -1.48 13.76
N GLN A 25 6.17 -0.28 13.47
CA GLN A 25 5.34 0.92 13.30
C GLN A 25 4.49 0.81 12.03
N LYS A 26 5.07 0.31 10.93
CA LYS A 26 4.36 0.07 9.68
C LYS A 26 3.22 -0.92 9.87
N LEU A 27 3.49 -2.05 10.54
CA LEU A 27 2.47 -3.05 10.85
C LEU A 27 1.35 -2.47 11.71
N ALA A 28 1.70 -1.79 12.80
CA ALA A 28 0.73 -1.17 13.69
C ALA A 28 -0.18 -0.18 12.95
N LEU A 29 0.40 0.64 12.07
CA LEU A 29 -0.37 1.57 11.24
C LEU A 29 -1.33 0.81 10.32
N ILE A 30 -0.86 -0.16 9.53
CA ILE A 30 -1.74 -0.88 8.60
C ILE A 30 -2.84 -1.66 9.35
N HIS A 31 -2.53 -2.31 10.48
CA HIS A 31 -3.56 -2.92 11.32
C HIS A 31 -4.62 -1.90 11.75
N SER A 32 -4.22 -0.70 12.19
CA SER A 32 -5.16 0.34 12.60
C SER A 32 -6.08 0.82 11.48
N LEU A 33 -5.60 0.81 10.22
CA LEU A 33 -6.42 1.18 9.06
C LEU A 33 -7.55 0.19 8.79
N TYR A 34 -7.36 -1.11 9.11
CA TYR A 34 -8.40 -2.13 8.89
C TYR A 34 -9.43 -2.23 10.03
N VAL A 35 -9.16 -1.69 11.22
CA VAL A 35 -10.08 -1.77 12.38
C VAL A 35 -11.50 -1.26 12.05
N PRO A 36 -11.71 -0.11 11.39
CA PRO A 36 -13.05 0.36 11.02
C PRO A 36 -13.81 -0.63 10.11
N TYR A 37 -13.12 -1.24 9.15
CA TYR A 37 -13.69 -2.22 8.22
C TYR A 37 -14.04 -3.54 8.91
N GLN A 38 -13.21 -3.99 9.83
CA GLN A 38 -13.45 -5.17 10.67
C GLN A 38 -14.65 -4.98 11.61
N ASN A 39 -14.91 -3.74 12.02
CA ASN A 39 -16.06 -3.36 12.84
C ASN A 39 -17.32 -3.03 12.01
N GLY A 40 -17.23 -3.02 10.67
CA GLY A 40 -18.34 -2.67 9.78
C GLY A 40 -18.75 -1.19 9.86
N ASN A 41 -17.88 -0.32 10.36
CA ASN A 41 -18.17 1.11 10.50
C ASN A 41 -16.99 1.96 10.01
N THR A 42 -17.10 2.45 8.77
CA THR A 42 -16.08 3.27 8.12
C THR A 42 -16.38 4.77 8.13
N ILE A 43 -17.54 5.20 8.65
CA ILE A 43 -17.97 6.62 8.66
C ILE A 43 -16.93 7.54 9.31
N HIS A 44 -16.17 7.03 10.27
CA HIS A 44 -15.14 7.77 11.00
C HIS A 44 -13.71 7.23 10.78
N ALA A 45 -13.50 6.37 9.77
CA ALA A 45 -12.21 5.72 9.54
C ALA A 45 -11.09 6.71 9.17
N HIS A 46 -11.43 7.73 8.37
CA HIS A 46 -10.52 8.78 7.93
C HIS A 46 -9.08 8.32 7.59
N PRO A 47 -8.89 7.29 6.74
CA PRO A 47 -7.57 6.77 6.40
C PRO A 47 -6.67 7.83 5.75
N GLU A 48 -7.24 8.86 5.12
CA GLU A 48 -6.54 9.99 4.51
C GLU A 48 -5.68 10.78 5.49
N ARG A 49 -6.01 10.75 6.79
CA ARG A 49 -5.19 11.34 7.84
C ARG A 49 -3.85 10.64 7.99
N HIS A 50 -3.72 9.43 7.44
CA HIS A 50 -2.51 8.60 7.44
C HIS A 50 -1.74 8.61 6.14
N PHE A 51 -2.16 9.41 5.16
CA PHE A 51 -1.51 9.49 3.87
C PHE A 51 -0.35 10.49 3.87
N SER A 52 0.65 10.24 3.02
CA SER A 52 1.71 11.19 2.71
C SER A 52 1.12 12.40 1.99
N ALA A 53 1.85 13.51 1.97
CA ALA A 53 1.43 14.69 1.22
C ALA A 53 1.25 14.41 -0.28
N ASP A 54 2.10 13.55 -0.87
CA ASP A 54 1.98 13.17 -2.29
C ASP A 54 0.74 12.29 -2.53
N LEU A 55 0.44 11.33 -1.66
CA LEU A 55 -0.80 10.55 -1.79
C LEU A 55 -2.04 11.43 -1.60
N GLN A 56 -2.05 12.35 -0.64
CA GLN A 56 -3.13 13.34 -0.49
C GLN A 56 -3.29 14.23 -1.72
N ALA A 57 -2.18 14.64 -2.36
CA ALA A 57 -2.22 15.42 -3.59
C ALA A 57 -2.93 14.66 -4.72
N VAL A 58 -2.76 13.34 -4.85
CA VAL A 58 -3.49 12.53 -5.84
C VAL A 58 -5.01 12.63 -5.67
N TYR A 59 -5.54 12.59 -4.45
CA TYR A 59 -6.97 12.79 -4.21
C TYR A 59 -7.43 14.21 -4.57
N GLN A 60 -6.59 15.23 -4.35
CA GLN A 60 -6.90 16.60 -4.75
C GLN A 60 -6.86 16.78 -6.27
N GLU A 61 -5.87 16.18 -6.93
CA GLU A 61 -5.75 16.15 -8.40
C GLU A 61 -7.00 15.54 -9.02
N ASP A 62 -7.46 14.40 -8.51
CA ASP A 62 -8.70 13.74 -8.96
C ASP A 62 -9.92 14.65 -8.82
N LYS A 63 -10.12 15.22 -7.63
CA LYS A 63 -11.22 16.14 -7.36
C LYS A 63 -11.20 17.39 -8.26
N GLN A 64 -10.02 17.91 -8.58
CA GLN A 64 -9.88 19.10 -9.45
C GLN A 64 -10.22 18.81 -10.91
N HIS A 65 -10.02 17.57 -11.36
CA HIS A 65 -10.29 17.17 -12.75
C HIS A 65 -11.63 16.46 -12.92
N THR A 66 -12.35 16.22 -11.83
CA THR A 66 -13.69 15.63 -11.86
C THR A 66 -14.74 16.71 -12.14
N PRO A 67 -15.53 16.60 -13.22
CA PRO A 67 -16.63 17.53 -13.49
C PRO A 67 -17.69 17.52 -12.38
N PRO A 68 -18.45 18.61 -12.20
CA PRO A 68 -19.54 18.64 -11.24
C PRO A 68 -20.56 17.51 -11.48
N ASN A 69 -20.90 16.78 -10.42
CA ASN A 69 -21.83 15.64 -10.42
C ASN A 69 -21.34 14.36 -11.13
N GLU A 70 -20.06 14.31 -11.53
CA GLU A 70 -19.44 13.08 -12.04
C GLU A 70 -18.64 12.37 -10.95
N VAL A 71 -18.38 11.09 -11.17
CA VAL A 71 -17.40 10.33 -10.37
C VAL A 71 -16.04 10.48 -11.04
N GLY A 72 -15.02 10.80 -10.23
CA GLY A 72 -13.64 10.93 -10.71
C GLY A 72 -13.00 9.59 -11.06
N CYS A 73 -11.67 9.62 -11.21
CA CYS A 73 -10.86 8.42 -11.36
C CYS A 73 -10.80 7.55 -10.09
N ILE A 74 -11.17 8.10 -8.94
CA ILE A 74 -11.26 7.37 -7.67
C ILE A 74 -12.73 7.04 -7.40
N ASP A 75 -13.16 5.85 -7.83
CA ASP A 75 -14.52 5.32 -7.67
C ASP A 75 -14.61 4.13 -6.70
N TYR A 76 -13.52 3.87 -5.95
CA TYR A 76 -13.42 2.76 -4.99
C TYR A 76 -12.57 3.14 -3.77
N ASP A 77 -12.70 2.37 -2.69
CA ASP A 77 -11.85 2.48 -1.52
C ASP A 77 -10.55 1.67 -1.70
N PRO A 78 -9.37 2.30 -1.72
CA PRO A 78 -8.12 1.59 -1.95
C PRO A 78 -7.63 0.75 -0.76
N ILE A 79 -8.16 0.95 0.45
CA ILE A 79 -7.81 0.12 1.62
C ILE A 79 -8.36 -1.30 1.48
N ILE A 80 -9.59 -1.43 0.96
CA ILE A 80 -10.23 -2.72 0.67
C ILE A 80 -10.22 -3.09 -0.82
N ALA A 81 -9.68 -2.21 -1.67
CA ALA A 81 -9.58 -2.35 -3.12
C ALA A 81 -10.91 -2.67 -3.80
N GLY A 82 -11.97 -1.94 -3.43
CA GLY A 82 -13.31 -2.11 -4.00
C GLY A 82 -14.33 -1.11 -3.44
N GLN A 83 -15.59 -1.27 -3.85
CA GLN A 83 -16.69 -0.41 -3.40
C GLN A 83 -17.37 -0.92 -2.12
N ASP A 84 -17.36 -2.23 -1.88
CA ASP A 84 -18.03 -2.87 -0.75
C ASP A 84 -17.26 -4.11 -0.28
N TRP A 85 -17.54 -4.60 0.92
CA TRP A 85 -16.93 -5.81 1.48
C TRP A 85 -17.89 -6.52 2.46
N ASP A 86 -17.74 -7.83 2.61
CA ASP A 86 -18.38 -8.57 3.70
C ASP A 86 -17.52 -8.55 4.96
N GLN A 87 -18.05 -7.98 6.05
CA GLN A 87 -17.35 -7.85 7.32
C GLN A 87 -16.91 -9.21 7.89
N ALA A 88 -17.76 -10.24 7.79
CA ALA A 88 -17.46 -11.55 8.33
C ALA A 88 -16.35 -12.26 7.54
N SER A 89 -16.35 -12.11 6.22
CA SER A 89 -15.30 -12.58 5.32
C SER A 89 -13.98 -11.91 5.62
N LEU A 90 -13.96 -10.57 5.72
CA LEU A 90 -12.76 -9.81 6.07
C LEU A 90 -12.20 -10.25 7.42
N ASN A 91 -13.05 -10.34 8.46
CA ASN A 91 -12.62 -10.74 9.79
C ASN A 91 -12.03 -12.15 9.84
N ARG A 92 -12.53 -13.07 9.03
CA ARG A 92 -12.05 -14.46 8.97
C ARG A 92 -10.74 -14.59 8.20
N THR A 93 -10.52 -13.76 7.19
CA THR A 93 -9.51 -14.02 6.16
C THR A 93 -8.38 -13.00 6.11
N LEU A 94 -8.54 -11.82 6.73
CA LEU A 94 -7.53 -10.78 6.73
C LEU A 94 -6.22 -11.26 7.36
N ASN A 95 -5.18 -11.26 6.54
CA ASN A 95 -3.81 -11.53 6.95
C ASN A 95 -2.92 -10.34 6.56
N ILE A 96 -2.32 -9.70 7.57
CA ILE A 96 -1.42 -8.56 7.39
C ILE A 96 0.01 -8.99 7.72
N ARG A 97 0.94 -8.80 6.76
CA ARG A 97 2.33 -9.24 6.91
C ARG A 97 3.33 -8.28 6.28
N PRO A 98 4.56 -8.17 6.80
CA PRO A 98 5.62 -7.43 6.14
C PRO A 98 6.20 -8.25 4.99
N LEU A 99 6.62 -7.57 3.93
CA LEU A 99 7.33 -8.16 2.79
C LEU A 99 8.83 -7.85 2.85
N ALA A 100 9.63 -8.65 2.15
CA ALA A 100 11.08 -8.47 2.05
C ALA A 100 11.49 -7.13 1.42
N ASN A 101 10.63 -6.56 0.55
CA ASN A 101 10.83 -5.26 -0.08
C ASN A 101 10.42 -4.06 0.80
N GLY A 102 10.08 -4.29 2.08
CA GLY A 102 9.74 -3.25 3.05
C GLY A 102 8.30 -2.72 2.97
N ARG A 103 7.46 -3.29 2.09
CA ARG A 103 6.00 -3.04 2.06
C ARG A 103 5.30 -3.86 3.13
N ILE A 104 4.08 -3.44 3.47
CA ILE A 104 3.15 -4.26 4.26
C ILE A 104 2.05 -4.75 3.32
N GLU A 105 1.73 -6.03 3.37
CA GLU A 105 0.70 -6.65 2.55
C GLU A 105 -0.49 -7.06 3.43
N ALA A 106 -1.69 -6.73 2.97
CA ALA A 106 -2.95 -7.28 3.43
C ALA A 106 -3.52 -8.21 2.35
N VAL A 107 -3.89 -9.42 2.75
CA VAL A 107 -4.56 -10.41 1.90
C VAL A 107 -5.86 -10.82 2.57
N PHE A 108 -6.97 -10.80 1.84
CA PHE A 108 -8.29 -11.15 2.36
C PHE A 108 -9.23 -11.57 1.24
N GLN A 109 -10.32 -12.26 1.58
CA GLN A 109 -11.47 -12.47 0.70
C GLN A 109 -12.45 -11.32 0.91
N GLN A 110 -12.99 -10.76 -0.17
CA GLN A 110 -13.91 -9.64 -0.09
C GLN A 110 -15.31 -10.11 0.30
N PHE A 111 -15.74 -11.25 -0.25
CA PHE A 111 -17.03 -11.88 0.03
C PHE A 111 -16.90 -13.38 0.34
N PRO A 112 -17.90 -13.98 1.02
CA PRO A 112 -17.93 -15.42 1.24
C PRO A 112 -17.99 -16.18 -0.08
N GLY A 113 -17.13 -17.18 -0.25
CA GLY A 113 -17.08 -18.00 -1.46
C GLY A 113 -16.16 -17.47 -2.56
N ASP A 114 -15.49 -16.33 -2.35
CA ASP A 114 -14.45 -15.86 -3.26
C ASP A 114 -13.28 -16.86 -3.32
N PHE A 115 -13.04 -17.42 -4.50
CA PHE A 115 -11.95 -18.38 -4.71
C PHE A 115 -10.58 -17.73 -4.84
N SER A 116 -10.52 -16.41 -4.94
CA SER A 116 -9.29 -15.64 -5.10
C SER A 116 -9.26 -14.50 -4.11
N ALA A 117 -8.12 -14.33 -3.45
CA ALA A 117 -7.95 -13.28 -2.45
C ALA A 117 -7.61 -11.94 -3.12
N THR A 118 -8.16 -10.87 -2.57
CA THR A 118 -7.71 -9.50 -2.82
C THR A 118 -6.37 -9.29 -2.14
N GLN A 119 -5.43 -8.68 -2.86
CA GLN A 119 -4.12 -8.32 -2.35
C GLN A 119 -3.97 -6.81 -2.37
N VAL A 120 -3.62 -6.24 -1.22
CA VAL A 120 -3.30 -4.81 -1.06
C VAL A 120 -1.92 -4.68 -0.44
N GLN A 121 -1.00 -3.95 -1.08
CA GLN A 121 0.32 -3.67 -0.56
C GLN A 121 0.51 -2.18 -0.32
N PHE A 122 0.91 -1.82 0.90
CA PHE A 122 1.14 -0.45 1.32
C PHE A 122 2.63 -0.12 1.21
N VAL A 123 2.91 0.99 0.53
CA VAL A 123 4.21 1.65 0.57
C VAL A 123 4.15 2.69 1.67
N LEU A 124 5.11 2.66 2.61
CA LEU A 124 5.14 3.58 3.75
C LEU A 124 6.41 4.41 3.76
N GLN A 125 6.25 5.71 4.01
CA GLN A 125 7.33 6.63 4.33
C GLN A 125 7.35 6.83 5.84
N CYS A 126 8.47 6.48 6.48
CA CYS A 126 8.66 6.62 7.91
C CYS A 126 9.87 7.53 8.18
N SER A 127 9.80 8.29 9.27
CA SER A 127 10.90 9.15 9.71
C SER A 127 11.31 8.75 11.14
N PRO A 128 12.60 8.78 11.51
CA PRO A 128 13.06 8.35 12.84
C PRO A 128 12.36 9.04 14.01
N ASN A 129 12.02 10.32 13.84
CA ASN A 129 11.38 11.16 14.86
C ASN A 129 9.92 11.49 14.52
N GLY A 130 9.33 10.79 13.55
CA GLY A 130 7.96 11.03 13.13
C GLY A 130 7.21 9.72 12.95
N ARG A 131 5.95 9.84 12.53
CA ARG A 131 5.09 8.70 12.24
C ARG A 131 5.34 8.18 10.83
N CYS A 132 5.03 6.90 10.62
CA CYS A 132 4.86 6.37 9.28
C CYS A 132 3.59 6.97 8.63
N LEU A 133 3.67 7.19 7.32
CA LEU A 133 2.56 7.60 6.47
C LEU A 133 2.48 6.65 5.28
N VAL A 134 1.26 6.36 4.81
CA VAL A 134 1.02 5.59 3.58
C VAL A 134 1.31 6.51 2.40
N ASP A 135 2.25 6.12 1.55
CA ASP A 135 2.65 6.92 0.39
C ASP A 135 2.09 6.39 -0.92
N ASP A 136 1.87 5.10 -1.03
CA ASP A 136 1.21 4.49 -2.18
C ASP A 136 0.51 3.20 -1.74
N ILE A 137 -0.49 2.81 -2.52
CA ILE A 137 -1.25 1.59 -2.29
C ILE A 137 -1.22 0.83 -3.60
N TYR A 138 -0.78 -0.42 -3.56
CA TYR A 138 -0.86 -1.31 -4.70
C TYR A 138 -2.00 -2.28 -4.45
N SER A 139 -2.89 -2.45 -5.41
CA SER A 139 -3.94 -3.46 -5.32
C SER A 139 -3.93 -4.36 -6.54
N ALA A 140 -4.35 -5.60 -6.33
CA ALA A 140 -4.64 -6.56 -7.39
C ALA A 140 -5.97 -7.23 -7.04
N THR A 141 -6.92 -7.14 -7.96
CA THR A 141 -8.07 -8.04 -7.98
C THR A 141 -7.63 -9.41 -8.50
N PRO A 142 -8.35 -10.48 -8.15
CA PRO A 142 -8.11 -11.83 -8.67
C PRO A 142 -7.75 -11.90 -10.16
N GLY A 143 -6.59 -12.48 -10.48
CA GLY A 143 -6.13 -12.65 -11.86
C GLY A 143 -5.41 -11.44 -12.48
N HIS A 144 -5.25 -10.34 -11.74
CA HIS A 144 -4.54 -9.14 -12.19
C HIS A 144 -3.21 -8.94 -11.45
N HIS A 145 -2.33 -8.14 -12.06
CA HIS A 145 -1.07 -7.73 -11.42
C HIS A 145 -1.32 -6.56 -10.47
N LEU A 146 -0.46 -6.44 -9.46
CA LEU A 146 -0.46 -5.29 -8.56
C LEU A 146 -0.22 -3.99 -9.33
N VAL A 147 -1.16 -3.05 -9.22
CA VAL A 147 -1.07 -1.71 -9.83
C VAL A 147 -0.99 -0.65 -8.74
N SER A 148 -0.12 0.36 -8.95
CA SER A 148 -0.01 1.51 -8.05
C SER A 148 -1.25 2.40 -8.17
N PHE A 149 -1.89 2.69 -7.05
CA PHE A 149 -3.03 3.60 -6.95
C PHE A 149 -2.66 4.98 -7.49
N LYS A 150 -1.55 5.56 -7.02
CA LYS A 150 -1.11 6.90 -7.49
C LYS A 150 -0.93 6.93 -9.00
N ARG A 151 -0.31 5.90 -9.58
CA ARG A 151 -0.08 5.84 -11.03
C ARG A 151 -1.37 5.62 -11.80
N SER A 152 -2.28 4.76 -11.30
CA SER A 152 -3.57 4.49 -11.93
C SER A 152 -4.44 5.75 -11.99
N VAL A 153 -4.57 6.48 -10.88
CA VAL A 153 -5.37 7.71 -10.81
C VAL A 153 -4.79 8.78 -11.75
N ARG A 154 -3.49 9.08 -11.65
CA ARG A 154 -2.84 10.08 -12.52
C ARG A 154 -2.91 9.72 -14.00
N ARG A 155 -2.86 8.42 -14.33
CA ARG A 155 -3.06 7.95 -15.70
C ARG A 155 -4.48 8.22 -16.17
N CYS A 156 -5.49 7.87 -15.38
CA CYS A 156 -6.89 8.13 -15.70
C CYS A 156 -7.14 9.64 -15.90
N ILE A 157 -6.63 10.50 -15.01
CA ILE A 157 -6.70 11.96 -15.16
C ILE A 157 -6.08 12.42 -16.49
N SER A 158 -4.90 11.87 -16.83
CA SER A 158 -4.25 12.18 -18.12
C SER A 158 -5.05 11.70 -19.34
N GLU A 159 -5.85 10.63 -19.21
CA GLU A 159 -6.69 10.12 -20.29
C GLU A 159 -7.95 10.98 -20.44
N MET A 160 -8.57 11.41 -19.34
CA MET A 160 -9.71 12.35 -19.34
C MET A 160 -9.34 13.70 -19.98
N THR A 161 -8.17 14.24 -19.64
CA THR A 161 -7.71 15.54 -20.17
C THR A 161 -7.35 15.51 -21.66
N LYS A 162 -7.06 14.34 -22.24
CA LYS A 162 -6.79 14.19 -23.68
C LYS A 162 -8.07 14.07 -24.53
N GLN A 163 -9.21 13.78 -23.90
CA GLN A 163 -10.49 13.64 -24.58
C GLN A 163 -11.25 14.98 -24.71
N HIS A 164 -10.69 16.06 -24.16
CA HIS A 164 -11.16 17.44 -24.26
C HIS A 164 -10.14 18.32 -25.00
#